data_AF-A0A529ICE0-F1
#
_entry.id   AF-A0A529ICE0-F1
#
_cell.length_a   1.000
_cell.length_b   1.000
_cell.length_c   1.000
_cell.angle_alpha   90.00
_cell.angle_beta   90.00
_cell.angle_gamma   90.00
#
_symmetry.space_group_name_H-M   'P 1'
#
loop_
_entity.id
_entity.type
_entity.pdbx_description
1 polymer ?
#
loop_
_entity_poly.entity_id
_entity_poly.type
_entity_poly.pdbx_seq_one_letter_code
_entity_poly.pdbx_strand_id
1 'polypeptide(L)'
;MSKDAYFHKLLPGSPGSPLLFVFHGTGGDENQLISLGRELLPSATIVSPRGDVSEQGAARFFRRTGEGVYDMDDLARATGKIAGFMKAHVEAA
;
A
#
# COMPACT_ATOMS: atom_id res chain seq x y z
N MET A 1 1.88 -12.48 -8.98
CA MET A 1 2.66 -11.66 -8.00
C MET A 1 2.44 -12.27 -6.62
N SER A 2 3.34 -12.01 -5.67
CA SER A 2 3.22 -12.53 -4.29
C SER A 2 2.56 -11.50 -3.37
N LYS A 3 1.91 -11.96 -2.29
CA LYS A 3 1.51 -11.12 -1.14
C LYS A 3 2.70 -10.49 -0.41
N ASP A 4 3.92 -10.96 -0.66
CA ASP A 4 5.15 -10.42 -0.08
C ASP A 4 5.88 -9.46 -1.04
N ALA A 5 5.19 -9.00 -2.11
CA ALA A 5 5.76 -8.07 -3.09
C ALA A 5 6.13 -6.69 -2.52
N TYR A 6 5.57 -6.35 -1.36
CA TYR A 6 5.90 -5.17 -0.57
C TYR A 6 6.21 -5.59 0.86
N PHE A 7 7.11 -4.86 1.51
CA PHE A 7 7.11 -4.81 2.97
C PHE A 7 5.77 -4.21 3.41
N HIS A 8 5.06 -4.90 4.28
CA HIS A 8 3.72 -4.49 4.66
C HIS A 8 3.42 -4.91 6.09
N LYS A 9 2.45 -4.22 6.68
CA LYS A 9 1.85 -4.60 7.94
C LYS A 9 0.43 -5.06 7.71
N LEU A 10 0.10 -6.17 8.38
CA LEU A 10 -1.21 -6.77 8.34
C LEU A 10 -1.82 -6.69 9.74
N LEU A 11 -3.02 -6.12 9.83
CA LEU A 11 -3.79 -6.09 11.08
C LEU A 11 -5.06 -6.93 10.86
N PRO A 12 -5.15 -8.14 11.45
CA PRO A 12 -6.29 -9.04 11.26
C PRO A 12 -7.62 -8.39 11.65
N GLY A 13 -8.65 -8.64 10.85
CA GLY A 13 -10.04 -8.30 11.12
C GLY A 13 -10.85 -9.55 11.50
N SER A 14 -12.17 -9.43 11.37
CA SER A 14 -13.09 -10.55 11.57
C SER A 14 -13.21 -11.41 10.30
N PRO A 15 -13.39 -12.75 10.41
CA PRO A 15 -13.65 -13.60 9.25
C PRO A 15 -14.85 -13.09 8.43
N GLY A 16 -14.73 -13.12 7.10
CA GLY A 16 -15.77 -12.64 6.17
C GLY A 16 -15.92 -11.12 6.08
N SER A 17 -15.13 -10.34 6.83
CA SER A 17 -15.07 -8.88 6.68
C SER A 17 -14.15 -8.47 5.51
N PRO A 18 -14.33 -7.26 4.93
CA PRO A 18 -13.54 -6.84 3.78
C PRO A 18 -12.05 -6.66 4.11
N LEU A 19 -11.23 -6.70 3.06
CA LEU A 19 -9.86 -6.20 3.12
C LEU A 19 -9.86 -4.68 2.92
N LEU A 20 -9.19 -3.95 3.81
CA LEU A 20 -8.94 -2.52 3.65
C LEU A 20 -7.45 -2.31 3.36
N PHE A 21 -7.15 -1.79 2.17
CA PHE A 21 -5.80 -1.35 1.83
C PHE A 21 -5.65 0.14 2.17
N VAL A 22 -4.59 0.47 2.90
CA VAL A 22 -4.25 1.87 3.22
C VAL A 22 -2.85 2.19 2.70
N PHE A 23 -2.69 3.35 2.07
CA PHE A 23 -1.44 3.74 1.41
C PHE A 23 -0.92 5.04 2.01
N HIS A 24 0.30 5.00 2.54
CA HIS A 24 0.92 6.16 3.15
C HIS A 24 1.20 7.28 2.12
N GLY A 25 1.28 8.52 2.61
CA GLY A 25 1.76 9.66 1.84
C GLY A 25 3.29 9.67 1.67
N THR A 26 3.82 10.64 0.93
CA THR A 26 5.27 10.80 0.73
C THR A 26 6.02 10.84 2.06
N GLY A 27 7.04 10.00 2.22
CA GLY A 27 7.87 9.94 3.44
C GLY A 27 7.25 9.20 4.62
N GLY A 28 6.02 8.70 4.48
CA GLY A 28 5.40 7.80 5.46
C GLY A 28 5.89 6.36 5.32
N ASP A 29 5.25 5.47 6.09
CA ASP A 29 5.52 4.04 6.09
C ASP A 29 4.23 3.23 6.28
N GLU A 30 4.34 1.91 6.41
CA GLU A 30 3.21 1.01 6.65
C GLU A 30 2.44 1.27 7.95
N ASN A 31 2.93 2.11 8.87
CA ASN A 31 2.24 2.40 10.12
C ASN A 31 1.32 3.63 10.02
N GLN A 32 1.56 4.53 9.06
CA GLN A 32 0.96 5.87 9.04
C GLN A 32 -0.57 5.88 9.13
N LEU A 33 -1.25 4.98 8.40
CA LEU A 33 -2.72 5.02 8.26
C LEU A 33 -3.44 3.81 8.86
N ILE A 34 -2.75 2.93 9.60
CA ILE A 34 -3.38 1.73 10.16
C ILE A 34 -4.44 2.10 11.20
N SER A 35 -4.13 3.03 12.11
CA SER A 35 -5.08 3.45 13.15
C SER A 35 -6.33 4.08 12.53
N LEU A 36 -6.15 4.98 11.55
CA LEU A 36 -7.27 5.57 10.81
C LEU A 36 -8.10 4.51 10.09
N GLY A 37 -7.45 3.54 9.43
CA GLY A 37 -8.16 2.43 8.78
C GLY A 37 -9.01 1.61 9.75
N ARG A 38 -8.50 1.38 10.97
CA ARG A 38 -9.23 0.65 12.02
C ARG A 38 -10.42 1.46 12.54
N GLU A 39 -10.29 2.78 12.66
CA GLU A 39 -11.41 3.65 13.06
C GLU A 39 -12.52 3.67 12.01
N LEU A 40 -12.16 3.71 10.73
CA LEU A 40 -13.13 3.77 9.61
C LEU A 40 -13.84 2.43 9.39
N LEU A 41 -13.11 1.31 9.41
CA LEU A 41 -13.68 -0.04 9.24
C LEU A 41 -13.18 -0.98 10.37
N PRO A 42 -13.84 -0.97 11.54
CA PRO A 42 -13.39 -1.71 12.72
C PRO A 42 -13.28 -3.22 12.56
N SER A 43 -14.03 -3.83 11.63
CA SER A 43 -14.00 -5.28 11.40
C SER A 43 -13.09 -5.72 10.26
N ALA A 44 -12.59 -4.80 9.43
CA ALA A 44 -11.78 -5.15 8.25
C ALA A 44 -10.41 -5.73 8.64
N THR A 45 -9.88 -6.62 7.80
CA THR A 45 -8.45 -6.93 7.82
C THR A 45 -7.73 -5.83 7.06
N ILE A 46 -6.78 -5.16 7.72
CA ILE A 46 -6.06 -4.02 7.12
C ILE A 46 -4.73 -4.51 6.57
N VAL A 47 -4.43 -4.14 5.32
CA VAL A 47 -3.15 -4.35 4.66
C VAL A 47 -2.54 -3.00 4.33
N SER A 48 -1.39 -2.71 4.93
CA SER A 48 -0.69 -1.43 4.76
C SER A 48 0.70 -1.68 4.19
N PRO A 49 0.91 -1.51 2.88
CA PRO A 49 2.23 -1.65 2.27
C PRO A 49 3.09 -0.38 2.44
N ARG A 50 4.40 -0.56 2.57
CA ARG A 50 5.41 0.50 2.43
C ARG A 50 5.85 0.60 0.97
N GLY A 51 5.78 1.79 0.40
CA GLY A 51 6.33 2.11 -0.91
C GLY A 51 7.84 1.83 -0.96
N ASP A 52 8.29 1.22 -2.05
CA ASP A 52 9.66 0.73 -2.24
C ASP A 52 10.54 1.67 -3.08
N VAL A 53 10.02 2.84 -3.46
CA VAL A 53 10.78 3.91 -4.12
C VAL A 53 11.27 4.89 -3.06
N SER A 54 12.55 5.26 -3.11
CA SER A 54 13.14 6.29 -2.24
C SER A 54 13.35 7.60 -3.01
N GLU A 55 12.77 8.68 -2.51
CA GLU A 55 13.06 10.06 -2.94
C GLU A 55 13.85 10.74 -1.82
N GLN A 56 15.18 10.70 -1.90
CA GLN A 56 16.07 11.25 -0.85
C GLN A 56 15.79 10.69 0.56
N GLY A 57 15.42 9.42 0.66
CA GLY A 57 15.08 8.75 1.92
C GLY A 57 13.58 8.76 2.26
N ALA A 58 12.77 9.57 1.57
CA ALA A 58 11.32 9.52 1.71
C ALA A 58 10.73 8.37 0.89
N ALA A 59 10.03 7.44 1.55
CA ALA A 59 9.36 6.34 0.86
C ALA A 59 8.19 6.84 0.00
N ARG A 60 8.06 6.24 -1.19
CA ARG A 60 7.02 6.49 -2.20
C ARG A 60 6.66 5.19 -2.92
N PHE A 61 5.48 5.16 -3.55
CA PHE A 61 5.09 4.04 -4.41
C PHE A 61 5.62 4.16 -5.84
N PHE A 62 5.84 5.39 -6.30
CA PHE A 62 6.35 5.70 -7.63
C PHE A 62 7.15 7.01 -7.61
N ARG A 63 8.00 7.17 -8.62
CA ARG A 63 8.86 8.34 -8.86
C ARG A 63 8.08 9.53 -9.40
N ARG A 64 8.67 10.71 -9.24
CA ARG A 64 8.23 11.95 -9.90
C ARG A 64 9.46 12.68 -10.41
N THR A 65 9.31 13.48 -11.46
CA THR A 65 10.40 14.29 -12.04
C THR A 65 10.44 15.71 -11.48
N GLY A 66 9.38 16.12 -10.78
CA GLY A 66 9.27 17.37 -10.05
C GLY A 66 8.02 17.39 -9.18
N GLU A 67 7.81 18.45 -8.42
CA GLU A 67 6.57 18.61 -7.66
C GLU A 67 5.37 18.68 -8.61
N GLY A 68 4.35 17.84 -8.37
CA GLY A 68 3.19 17.72 -9.25
C GLY A 68 3.45 17.07 -10.61
N VAL A 69 4.69 16.71 -10.96
CA VAL A 69 5.04 16.11 -12.26
C VAL A 69 5.46 14.66 -12.07
N TYR A 70 4.55 13.73 -12.36
CA TYR A 70 4.79 12.30 -12.19
C TYR A 70 5.67 11.74 -13.30
N ASP A 71 6.52 10.78 -12.94
CA ASP A 71 7.13 9.87 -13.91
C ASP A 71 6.04 8.87 -14.32
N MET A 72 5.47 9.05 -15.50
CA MET A 72 4.31 8.28 -15.94
C MET A 72 4.64 6.81 -16.21
N ASP A 73 5.88 6.52 -16.62
CA ASP A 73 6.34 5.14 -16.83
C ASP A 73 6.51 4.43 -15.48
N ASP A 74 7.10 5.11 -14.49
CA ASP A 74 7.25 4.55 -13.15
C ASP A 74 5.90 4.42 -12.42
N LEU A 75 4.98 5.36 -12.68
CA LEU A 75 3.59 5.26 -12.22
C LEU A 75 2.90 4.02 -12.80
N ALA A 76 3.00 3.79 -14.11
CA ALA A 76 2.42 2.60 -14.75
C ALA A 76 2.99 1.30 -14.17
N ARG A 77 4.32 1.24 -13.96
CA ARG A 77 4.99 0.13 -13.26
C ARG A 77 4.42 -0.07 -11.85
N ALA A 78 4.35 0.99 -11.06
CA ALA A 78 3.88 0.93 -9.68
C ALA A 78 2.41 0.50 -9.59
N THR A 79 1.56 1.00 -10.48
CA THR A 79 0.15 0.59 -10.57
C THR A 79 0.03 -0.90 -10.89
N GLY A 80 0.80 -1.42 -11.85
CA GLY A 80 0.83 -2.85 -12.15
C GLY A 80 1.28 -3.69 -10.96
N LYS A 81 2.33 -3.25 -10.27
CA LYS A 81 2.86 -3.93 -9.07
C LYS A 81 1.83 -3.94 -7.93
N ILE A 82 1.22 -2.80 -7.60
CA ILE A 82 0.26 -2.71 -6.49
C ILE A 82 -1.01 -3.49 -6.77
N ALA A 83 -1.51 -3.47 -8.01
CA ALA A 83 -2.66 -4.28 -8.41
C ALA A 83 -2.37 -5.78 -8.28
N GLY A 84 -1.17 -6.21 -8.69
CA GLY A 84 -0.72 -7.59 -8.52
C GLY A 84 -0.61 -8.02 -7.06
N PHE A 85 -0.10 -7.14 -6.19
CA PHE A 85 -0.04 -7.35 -4.74
C PHE A 85 -1.44 -7.45 -4.11
N MET A 86 -2.33 -6.52 -4.43
CA MET A 86 -3.72 -6.52 -3.93
C MET A 86 -4.45 -7.80 -4.34
N LYS A 87 -4.32 -8.22 -5.61
CA LYS A 87 -4.93 -9.45 -6.11
C LYS A 87 -4.44 -10.68 -5.35
N ALA A 88 -3.14 -10.77 -5.08
CA ALA A 88 -2.57 -11.89 -4.31
C ALA A 88 -3.09 -11.96 -2.86
N HIS A 89 -3.38 -10.81 -2.24
CA HIS A 89 -4.02 -10.77 -0.92
C HIS A 89 -5.49 -11.17 -0.96
N VAL A 90 -6.23 -10.75 -1.98
CA VAL A 90 -7.63 -11.13 -2.17
C VAL A 90 -7.76 -12.64 -2.42
N GLU A 91 -6.89 -13.22 -3.23
CA GLU A 91 -6.89 -14.67 -3.52
C GLU A 91 -6.54 -15.54 -2.30
N ALA A 92 -5.88 -14.96 -1.29
CA ALA A 92 -5.45 -15.66 -0.08
C ALA A 92 -6.36 -15.45 1.14
N ALA A 93 -7.37 -14.59 1.03
CA ALA A 93 -8.33 -14.27 2.10
C ALA A 93 -9.58 -15.16 2.00
#